data_AF-A0A2S6BXU2-F1
#
_entry.id   AF-A0A2S6BXU2-F1
#
_cell.length_a   1.000
_cell.length_b   1.000
_cell.length_c   1.000
_cell.angle_alpha   90.00
_cell.angle_beta   90.00
_cell.angle_gamma   90.00
#
_symmetry.space_group_name_H-M   'P 1'
#
loop_
_entity.id
_entity.type
_entity.pdbx_description
1 polymer ?
#
loop_
_entity_poly.entity_id
_entity_poly.type
_entity_poly.pdbx_seq_one_letter_code
_entity_poly.pdbx_strand_id
1 'polypeptide(L)'
;MENRSDYEVFREHRKLRAQAKPGYKSQKASADSKKLWNNWSQAKKDEEAKRLRGAATTYAELADVPTDAEAEDEIDDDEESDDAGAGDMGYLPDAADEEANDNSTGSSDDDGDVAMGGPRKGMFRAYDDPEGEMRKDRQAARKKYGEGKAPDLDDIEWVYQKHLGSGGNGSAHLWVQVDGKDIIQDRIAVKDCWTDGPFHWGSVKFWDGDPRDMNPEDRLPVEVKAMQACQNKPGSHRIAGIRDHSVDFDRMAYRIIMPFYARGDFITIIDKADDNYHVPEPFIWCAFEALADACLVMERASIRKADQPPDNWREIVHRDIKPDNVFLTARNPRSFPSYPQPVLADFGGCIMTSKDDILNPTAYADSTGTLGYFAPEQHAYEDKTTYEAVFVARQQSWTNIYQIGRVIMSLMNAPAPEILSADELKKGAVQEYLSTDPLYDDPDGWKDHEWFKPETRGRYSKELQNLVKSCVRYKPDERITAVKLKGKILRRTGGVRNGKGKDFAKGLRSKKVAKGGEGDLRGWRRKDTYAVGLVRPEK
;
A
#
# COMPACT_ATOMS: atom_id res chain seq x y z
N MET A 1 -0.02 37.29 35.94
CA MET A 1 -1.16 36.35 36.00
C MET A 1 -2.51 37.00 35.66
N GLU A 2 -2.70 38.30 35.89
CA GLU A 2 -4.00 38.98 35.73
C GLU A 2 -4.59 38.95 34.30
N ASN A 3 -3.76 38.89 33.25
CA ASN A 3 -4.22 38.88 31.86
C ASN A 3 -4.19 37.49 31.16
N ARG A 4 -3.92 36.40 31.88
CA ARG A 4 -3.90 35.03 31.31
C ARG A 4 -5.26 34.36 31.46
N SER A 5 -5.64 33.46 30.54
CA SER A 5 -6.87 32.67 30.68
C SER A 5 -6.75 31.64 31.81
N ASP A 6 -7.88 31.22 32.39
CA ASP A 6 -7.88 30.26 33.51
C ASP A 6 -7.25 28.92 33.17
N TYR A 7 -7.44 28.47 31.92
CA TYR A 7 -6.79 27.27 31.41
C TYR A 7 -5.27 27.43 31.31
N GLU A 8 -4.77 28.60 30.93
CA GLU A 8 -3.33 28.86 30.84
C GLU A 8 -2.68 28.84 32.22
N VAL A 9 -3.32 29.44 33.22
CA VAL A 9 -2.87 29.43 34.61
C VAL A 9 -2.82 27.99 35.15
N PHE A 10 -3.88 27.21 34.90
CA PHE A 10 -3.94 25.79 35.27
C PHE A 10 -2.87 24.93 34.57
N ARG A 11 -2.69 25.10 33.25
CA ARG A 11 -1.70 24.36 32.46
C ARG A 11 -0.29 24.66 32.93
N GLU A 12 -0.01 25.92 33.27
CA GLU A 12 1.31 26.36 33.74
C GLU A 12 1.61 25.83 35.15
N HIS A 13 0.64 25.86 36.07
CA HIS A 13 0.74 25.22 37.39
C HIS A 13 1.15 23.74 37.28
N ARG A 14 0.42 22.96 36.47
CA ARG A 14 0.71 21.53 36.28
C ARG A 14 2.04 21.28 35.56
N LYS A 15 2.42 22.16 34.63
CA LYS A 15 3.71 22.07 33.94
C LYS A 15 4.87 22.26 34.92
N LEU A 16 4.83 23.31 35.73
CA LEU A 16 5.88 23.63 36.71
C LEU A 16 6.03 22.52 37.75
N ARG A 17 4.92 21.96 38.26
CA ARG A 17 4.96 20.86 39.23
C ARG A 17 5.45 19.54 38.63
N ALA A 18 5.14 19.29 37.35
CA ALA A 18 5.62 18.11 36.64
C ALA A 18 7.11 18.23 36.26
N GLN A 19 7.61 19.44 36.00
CA GLN A 19 9.03 19.72 35.80
C GLN A 19 9.86 19.53 37.08
N ALA A 20 9.25 19.68 38.26
CA ALA A 20 9.88 19.38 39.54
C ALA A 20 10.02 17.87 39.82
N LYS A 21 9.46 16.98 38.97
CA LYS A 21 9.58 15.52 39.09
C LYS A 21 10.67 14.97 38.15
N PRO A 22 11.54 14.03 38.59
CA PRO A 22 12.49 13.34 37.72
C PRO A 22 11.77 12.59 36.57
N GLY A 23 12.30 12.63 35.33
CA GLY A 23 11.76 11.89 34.17
C GLY A 23 10.71 12.61 33.30
N TYR A 24 10.54 13.93 33.47
CA TYR A 24 9.51 14.72 32.78
C TYR A 24 9.65 14.79 31.24
N LYS A 25 8.57 14.48 30.49
CA LYS A 25 8.43 14.73 29.04
C LYS A 25 7.37 15.81 28.76
N SER A 26 7.79 16.93 28.19
CA SER A 26 6.97 18.17 28.08
C SER A 26 5.68 18.04 27.26
N GLN A 27 5.70 17.26 26.18
CA GLN A 27 4.53 17.08 25.31
C GLN A 27 3.41 16.26 25.97
N LYS A 28 3.75 15.28 26.81
CA LYS A 28 2.78 14.41 27.50
C LYS A 28 1.96 15.18 28.54
N ALA A 29 2.62 16.02 29.34
CA ALA A 29 1.94 16.81 30.38
C ALA A 29 0.98 17.88 29.83
N SER A 30 1.27 18.46 28.67
CA SER A 30 0.36 19.42 28.03
C SER A 30 -0.92 18.73 27.51
N ALA A 31 -0.79 17.54 26.91
CA ALA A 31 -1.93 16.76 26.44
C ALA A 31 -2.82 16.29 27.59
N ASP A 32 -2.21 15.81 28.68
CA ASP A 32 -2.93 15.35 29.88
C ASP A 32 -3.62 16.50 30.63
N SER A 33 -3.00 17.69 30.67
CA SER A 33 -3.61 18.88 31.28
C SER A 33 -4.82 19.37 30.49
N LYS A 34 -4.76 19.34 29.15
CA LYS A 34 -5.90 19.70 28.29
C LYS A 34 -7.05 18.72 28.45
N LYS A 35 -6.76 17.43 28.48
CA LYS A 35 -7.74 16.36 28.68
C LYS A 35 -8.43 16.47 30.05
N LEU A 36 -7.65 16.69 31.12
CA LEU A 36 -8.21 16.83 32.47
C LEU A 36 -9.10 18.07 32.59
N TRP A 37 -8.62 19.23 32.11
CA TRP A 37 -9.37 20.48 32.15
C TRP A 37 -10.71 20.37 31.40
N ASN A 38 -10.70 19.77 30.21
CA ASN A 38 -11.93 19.62 29.41
C ASN A 38 -12.97 18.72 30.08
N ASN A 39 -12.55 17.79 30.94
CA ASN A 39 -13.44 16.86 31.64
C ASN A 39 -14.05 17.43 32.93
N TRP A 40 -13.66 18.65 33.35
CA TRP A 40 -14.22 19.29 34.54
C TRP A 40 -15.48 20.11 34.24
N SER A 41 -16.41 20.14 35.20
CA SER A 41 -17.55 21.05 35.19
C SER A 41 -17.09 22.51 35.27
N GLN A 42 -17.92 23.45 34.79
CA GLN A 42 -17.56 24.87 34.82
C GLN A 42 -17.33 25.37 36.26
N ALA A 43 -18.18 24.96 37.20
CA ALA A 43 -18.01 25.28 38.62
C ALA A 43 -16.65 24.82 39.18
N LYS A 44 -16.17 23.63 38.80
CA LYS A 44 -14.87 23.10 39.22
C LYS A 44 -13.69 23.83 38.56
N LYS A 45 -13.85 24.27 37.31
CA LYS A 45 -12.87 25.13 36.62
C LYS A 45 -12.76 26.50 37.30
N ASP A 46 -13.89 27.10 37.63
CA ASP A 46 -13.95 28.43 38.26
C ASP A 46 -13.39 28.39 39.69
N GLU A 47 -13.69 27.31 40.44
CA GLU A 47 -13.15 27.07 41.78
C GLU A 47 -11.62 26.90 41.76
N GLU A 48 -11.09 26.06 40.86
CA GLU A 48 -9.65 25.85 40.74
C GLU A 48 -8.92 27.10 40.23
N ALA A 49 -9.50 27.82 39.26
CA ALA A 49 -8.92 29.07 38.77
C ALA A 49 -8.86 30.13 39.88
N LYS A 50 -9.93 30.25 40.68
CA LYS A 50 -9.97 31.13 41.85
C LYS A 50 -8.94 30.72 42.90
N ARG A 51 -8.75 29.42 43.12
CA ARG A 51 -7.73 28.87 44.03
C ARG A 51 -6.32 29.20 43.57
N LEU A 52 -5.98 28.91 42.31
CA LEU A 52 -4.66 29.18 41.73
C LEU A 52 -4.34 30.68 41.69
N ARG A 53 -5.32 31.51 41.36
CA ARG A 53 -5.16 32.98 41.37
C ARG A 53 -5.08 33.54 42.80
N GLY A 54 -5.81 32.97 43.75
CA GLY A 54 -5.74 33.35 45.18
C GLY A 54 -4.48 32.83 45.89
N ALA A 55 -3.87 31.75 45.40
CA ALA A 55 -2.61 31.24 45.93
C ALA A 55 -1.41 32.11 45.54
N ALA A 56 -1.50 32.86 44.43
CA ALA A 56 -0.49 33.83 44.00
C ALA A 56 -0.28 35.01 44.98
N THR A 57 -1.16 35.18 45.97
CA THR A 57 -1.01 36.17 47.05
C THR A 57 -0.45 35.59 48.36
N THR A 58 -0.33 34.26 48.50
CA THR A 58 -0.01 33.60 49.78
C THR A 58 1.17 32.63 49.70
N TYR A 59 1.45 32.06 48.53
CA TYR A 59 2.60 31.18 48.27
C TYR A 59 3.57 31.86 47.30
N ALA A 60 4.87 31.77 47.57
CA ALA A 60 5.89 32.48 46.81
C ALA A 60 5.96 32.07 45.33
N GLU A 61 5.62 30.81 45.01
CA GLU A 61 5.61 30.30 43.63
C GLU A 61 4.42 29.35 43.34
N LEU A 62 3.99 29.31 42.07
CA LEU A 62 2.87 28.47 41.62
C LEU A 62 3.10 26.97 41.86
N ALA A 63 4.36 26.52 41.80
CA ALA A 63 4.72 25.11 41.95
C ALA A 63 4.36 24.52 43.33
N ASP A 64 4.24 25.38 44.35
CA ASP A 64 4.05 24.98 45.75
C ASP A 64 2.58 24.84 46.15
N VAL A 65 1.66 25.13 45.23
CA VAL A 65 0.22 25.07 45.49
C VAL A 65 -0.27 23.60 45.42
N PRO A 66 -0.76 22.99 46.52
CA PRO A 66 -1.12 21.55 46.58
C PRO A 66 -2.27 21.18 45.63
N THR A 67 -2.43 19.90 45.31
CA THR A 67 -3.54 19.36 44.49
C THR A 67 -4.42 18.42 45.30
N ASP A 68 -5.72 18.38 45.05
CA ASP A 68 -6.70 17.50 45.72
C ASP A 68 -6.50 15.97 45.47
N ALA A 69 -5.42 15.56 44.81
CA ALA A 69 -5.23 14.21 44.26
C ALA A 69 -4.15 13.36 44.94
N GLU A 70 -3.66 13.72 46.12
CA GLU A 70 -2.75 12.87 46.92
C GLU A 70 -3.49 11.76 47.70
N ALA A 71 -4.50 11.11 47.09
CA ALA A 71 -5.28 10.04 47.74
C ALA A 71 -5.63 8.82 46.87
N GLU A 72 -5.05 8.66 45.67
CA GLU A 72 -5.20 7.41 44.90
C GLU A 72 -3.86 7.04 44.24
N ASP A 73 -3.01 6.36 45.03
CA ASP A 73 -2.03 5.36 44.57
C ASP A 73 -2.76 4.30 43.73
N GLU A 74 -2.23 3.62 42.72
CA GLU A 74 -1.03 2.79 42.66
C GLU A 74 -1.07 2.19 41.24
N ILE A 75 0.01 2.16 40.47
CA ILE A 75 0.36 1.09 39.52
C ILE A 75 1.86 1.24 39.27
N ASP A 76 2.56 0.21 39.73
CA ASP A 76 3.99 -0.07 39.69
C ASP A 76 4.69 0.35 38.38
N ASP A 77 5.78 1.07 38.57
CA ASP A 77 6.99 0.95 37.76
C ASP A 77 7.78 -0.29 38.24
N ASP A 78 8.52 -0.93 37.33
CA ASP A 78 9.88 -1.50 37.54
C ASP A 78 10.35 -2.08 36.19
N GLU A 79 11.27 -1.38 35.48
CA GLU A 79 12.76 -1.54 35.48
C GLU A 79 13.18 -2.51 34.33
N GLU A 80 14.24 -2.34 33.53
CA GLU A 80 15.58 -1.70 33.57
C GLU A 80 15.91 -1.17 32.13
N SER A 81 16.63 -0.05 31.86
CA SER A 81 18.06 0.29 32.11
C SER A 81 19.03 -0.62 31.30
N ASP A 82 20.12 -0.21 30.64
CA ASP A 82 20.95 1.00 30.60
C ASP A 82 21.78 1.12 29.28
N ASP A 83 22.21 2.36 29.03
CA ASP A 83 23.60 2.82 28.83
C ASP A 83 24.15 3.39 27.50
N ALA A 84 24.75 4.57 27.71
CA ALA A 84 25.92 5.25 27.16
C ALA A 84 26.11 5.54 25.66
N GLY A 85 26.35 6.83 25.38
CA GLY A 85 27.25 7.24 24.30
C GLY A 85 27.00 8.61 23.68
N ALA A 86 27.06 9.70 24.46
CA ALA A 86 27.18 11.05 23.89
C ALA A 86 28.63 11.30 23.45
N GLY A 87 28.80 11.82 22.23
CA GLY A 87 30.07 12.28 21.68
C GLY A 87 29.84 13.44 20.71
N ASP A 88 29.78 14.64 21.29
CA ASP A 88 30.35 15.91 20.81
C ASP A 88 30.21 16.27 19.30
N MET A 89 29.32 17.21 18.99
CA MET A 89 29.34 17.95 17.72
C MET A 89 29.57 19.44 17.99
N GLY A 90 30.81 19.84 17.73
CA GLY A 90 31.26 21.22 17.68
C GLY A 90 30.64 21.98 16.51
N TYR A 91 30.21 23.19 16.85
CA TYR A 91 29.74 24.28 16.01
C TYR A 91 30.80 24.68 14.95
N LEU A 92 30.40 24.87 13.70
CA LEU A 92 31.21 25.58 12.68
C LEU A 92 30.38 26.74 12.10
N PRO A 93 30.91 27.98 12.06
CA PRO A 93 30.20 29.15 11.57
C PRO A 93 30.36 29.35 10.06
N ASP A 94 29.40 30.11 9.54
CA ASP A 94 29.26 30.64 8.18
C ASP A 94 30.57 31.14 7.56
N ALA A 95 30.78 30.78 6.29
CA ALA A 95 31.77 31.39 5.42
C ALA A 95 31.06 32.11 4.27
N ALA A 96 31.51 33.35 4.09
CA ALA A 96 30.91 34.41 3.30
C ALA A 96 31.08 34.23 1.79
N ASP A 97 30.20 34.95 1.09
CA ASP A 97 30.32 35.36 -0.30
C ASP A 97 31.71 35.94 -0.60
N GLU A 98 32.40 35.40 -1.61
CA GLU A 98 33.41 36.15 -2.35
C GLU A 98 33.21 36.01 -3.86
N GLU A 99 33.26 37.17 -4.48
CA GLU A 99 32.94 37.47 -5.87
C GLU A 99 33.91 36.80 -6.86
N ALA A 100 33.36 36.45 -8.02
CA ALA A 100 34.11 36.03 -9.18
C ALA A 100 35.05 37.15 -9.66
N ASN A 101 36.34 36.85 -9.76
CA ASN A 101 37.26 37.65 -10.55
C ASN A 101 37.99 36.78 -11.57
N ASP A 102 37.94 37.26 -12.80
CA ASP A 102 38.40 36.64 -14.04
C ASP A 102 39.86 37.04 -14.32
N ASN A 103 40.54 36.24 -15.15
CA ASN A 103 41.97 36.25 -15.55
C ASN A 103 43.03 35.67 -14.59
N SER A 104 43.65 34.55 -15.00
CA SER A 104 45.00 34.61 -15.60
C SER A 104 45.37 33.31 -16.33
N THR A 105 46.34 33.46 -17.21
CA THR A 105 46.79 32.60 -18.30
C THR A 105 47.76 31.47 -17.91
N GLY A 106 47.55 30.27 -18.48
CA GLY A 106 48.59 29.48 -19.20
C GLY A 106 49.58 28.57 -18.46
N SER A 107 49.65 27.31 -18.94
CA SER A 107 50.74 26.31 -18.85
C SER A 107 50.88 25.57 -17.50
N SER A 108 51.03 24.24 -17.39
CA SER A 108 51.30 23.12 -18.32
C SER A 108 51.11 21.81 -17.53
N ASP A 109 50.62 20.78 -18.23
CA ASP A 109 50.93 19.34 -18.13
C ASP A 109 51.14 18.71 -16.74
N ASP A 110 50.16 17.94 -16.24
CA ASP A 110 50.30 16.47 -16.07
C ASP A 110 49.00 15.80 -15.54
N ASP A 111 48.70 14.65 -16.14
CA ASP A 111 47.94 13.49 -15.65
C ASP A 111 46.56 13.64 -14.95
N GLY A 112 45.53 13.14 -15.66
CA GLY A 112 44.26 12.70 -15.05
C GLY A 112 43.00 13.10 -15.79
N ASP A 113 43.02 13.12 -17.13
CA ASP A 113 41.86 13.52 -17.92
C ASP A 113 40.79 12.39 -17.89
N VAL A 114 39.95 12.41 -16.86
CA VAL A 114 38.63 11.77 -16.91
C VAL A 114 37.87 12.53 -17.97
N ALA A 115 38.03 12.11 -19.23
CA ALA A 115 37.46 12.80 -20.37
C ALA A 115 35.95 12.98 -20.16
N MET A 116 35.57 14.19 -19.74
CA MET A 116 34.21 14.73 -19.81
C MET A 116 33.92 14.99 -21.29
N GLY A 117 33.95 13.91 -22.07
CA GLY A 117 33.75 13.94 -23.51
C GLY A 117 32.32 14.42 -23.78
N GLY A 118 32.21 15.51 -24.53
CA GLY A 118 30.94 15.98 -25.06
C GLY A 118 30.20 14.89 -25.86
N PRO A 119 28.93 15.13 -26.21
CA PRO A 119 28.12 14.14 -26.91
C PRO A 119 28.83 13.62 -28.17
N ARG A 120 28.98 12.29 -28.25
CA ARG A 120 29.60 11.61 -29.40
C ARG A 120 28.75 11.80 -30.65
N LYS A 121 29.37 11.71 -31.83
CA LYS A 121 28.67 11.75 -33.12
C LYS A 121 27.54 10.69 -33.14
N GLY A 122 26.31 11.13 -33.35
CA GLY A 122 25.10 10.27 -33.29
C GLY A 122 24.37 10.26 -31.94
N MET A 123 24.85 10.98 -30.92
CA MET A 123 24.10 11.25 -29.69
C MET A 123 23.21 12.48 -29.87
N PHE A 124 21.98 12.38 -29.39
CA PHE A 124 21.01 13.47 -29.34
C PHE A 124 20.64 13.74 -27.87
N ARG A 125 20.27 14.97 -27.54
CA ARG A 125 19.71 15.27 -26.22
C ARG A 125 18.28 14.75 -26.17
N ALA A 126 17.81 14.37 -24.99
CA ALA A 126 16.42 13.90 -24.83
C ALA A 126 15.38 14.95 -25.31
N TYR A 127 15.71 16.25 -25.22
CA TYR A 127 14.87 17.35 -25.72
C TYR A 127 14.85 17.46 -27.26
N ASP A 128 15.78 16.80 -27.96
CA ASP A 128 15.84 16.75 -29.43
C ASP A 128 14.90 15.67 -30.01
N ASP A 129 14.15 14.95 -29.17
CA ASP A 129 13.05 14.03 -29.52
C ASP A 129 11.68 14.62 -29.07
N PRO A 130 11.27 15.81 -29.56
CA PRO A 130 10.06 16.49 -29.08
C PRO A 130 8.78 15.69 -29.33
N GLU A 131 8.77 14.85 -30.38
CA GLU A 131 7.63 13.99 -30.74
C GLU A 131 7.69 12.60 -30.06
N GLY A 132 8.80 12.29 -29.37
CA GLY A 132 8.99 11.06 -28.62
C GLY A 132 9.11 9.79 -29.49
N GLU A 133 9.45 9.91 -30.77
CA GLU A 133 9.56 8.77 -31.69
C GLU A 133 10.74 7.87 -31.32
N MET A 134 11.90 8.45 -30.99
CA MET A 134 13.05 7.67 -30.56
C MET A 134 12.83 7.01 -29.20
N ARG A 135 12.04 7.63 -28.30
CA ARG A 135 11.56 6.98 -27.07
C ARG A 135 10.68 5.76 -27.38
N LYS A 136 9.74 5.89 -28.32
CA LYS A 136 8.86 4.77 -28.74
C LYS A 136 9.66 3.62 -29.34
N ASP A 137 10.62 3.89 -30.21
CA ASP A 137 11.47 2.86 -30.83
C ASP A 137 12.29 2.09 -29.79
N ARG A 138 12.83 2.81 -28.79
CA ARG A 138 13.57 2.20 -27.67
C ARG A 138 12.67 1.30 -26.83
N GLN A 139 11.47 1.75 -26.51
CA GLN A 139 10.47 0.94 -25.80
C GLN A 139 10.07 -0.29 -26.64
N ALA A 140 9.86 -0.13 -27.95
CA ALA A 140 9.53 -1.24 -28.85
C ALA A 140 10.66 -2.28 -28.92
N ALA A 141 11.92 -1.84 -28.97
CA ALA A 141 13.09 -2.73 -28.95
C ALA A 141 13.20 -3.50 -27.62
N ARG A 142 12.99 -2.81 -26.48
CA ARG A 142 12.95 -3.44 -25.14
C ARG A 142 11.81 -4.45 -25.02
N LYS A 143 10.62 -4.09 -25.49
CA LYS A 143 9.43 -4.96 -25.54
C LYS A 143 9.70 -6.22 -26.35
N LYS A 144 10.27 -6.09 -27.55
CA LYS A 144 10.64 -7.22 -28.42
C LYS A 144 11.69 -8.15 -27.79
N TYR A 145 12.52 -7.64 -26.89
CA TYR A 145 13.50 -8.46 -26.18
C TYR A 145 12.86 -9.32 -25.09
N GLY A 146 11.93 -8.76 -24.31
CA GLY A 146 11.20 -9.50 -23.27
C GLY A 146 10.25 -10.53 -23.87
N GLU A 147 9.54 -10.16 -24.94
CA GLU A 147 8.54 -11.02 -25.56
C GLU A 147 9.18 -12.22 -26.29
N GLY A 148 8.90 -13.44 -25.80
CA GLY A 148 9.10 -14.67 -26.55
C GLY A 148 10.38 -15.46 -26.26
N LYS A 149 11.21 -15.02 -25.31
CA LYS A 149 12.30 -15.88 -24.80
C LYS A 149 11.78 -16.88 -23.78
N ALA A 150 12.03 -18.16 -24.03
CA ALA A 150 11.74 -19.21 -23.06
C ALA A 150 12.40 -18.89 -21.71
N PRO A 151 11.70 -19.13 -20.59
CA PRO A 151 12.32 -19.03 -19.27
C PRO A 151 13.38 -20.12 -19.12
N ASP A 152 14.51 -19.73 -18.54
CA ASP A 152 15.53 -20.65 -18.05
C ASP A 152 15.19 -20.94 -16.59
N LEU A 153 14.60 -22.11 -16.32
CA LEU A 153 14.17 -22.53 -14.98
C LEU A 153 14.25 -24.06 -14.88
N ASP A 154 15.00 -24.53 -13.89
CA ASP A 154 15.17 -25.95 -13.53
C ASP A 154 15.70 -26.85 -14.67
N ASP A 155 16.44 -26.30 -15.64
CA ASP A 155 16.89 -27.00 -16.86
C ASP A 155 15.74 -27.67 -17.64
N ILE A 156 14.53 -27.10 -17.55
CA ILE A 156 13.32 -27.60 -18.20
C ILE A 156 13.07 -26.87 -19.53
N GLU A 157 12.69 -27.61 -20.57
CA GLU A 157 12.15 -27.01 -21.79
C GLU A 157 10.72 -26.50 -21.56
N TRP A 158 10.56 -25.18 -21.58
CA TRP A 158 9.28 -24.51 -21.45
C TRP A 158 8.67 -24.17 -22.80
N VAL A 159 7.42 -24.57 -23.02
CA VAL A 159 6.70 -24.31 -24.26
C VAL A 159 5.75 -23.12 -24.12
N TYR A 160 5.91 -22.12 -24.98
CA TYR A 160 5.05 -20.95 -25.03
C TYR A 160 3.61 -21.32 -25.37
N GLN A 161 2.64 -20.75 -24.65
CA GLN A 161 1.21 -20.95 -24.92
C GLN A 161 0.50 -19.68 -25.34
N LYS A 162 0.55 -18.64 -24.50
CA LYS A 162 -0.35 -17.49 -24.69
C LYS A 162 0.20 -16.23 -24.04
N HIS A 163 -0.05 -15.08 -24.67
CA HIS A 163 0.00 -13.78 -24.03
C HIS A 163 -1.12 -13.64 -22.99
N LEU A 164 -0.78 -13.18 -21.79
CA LEU A 164 -1.70 -13.00 -20.67
C LEU A 164 -2.13 -11.55 -20.48
N GLY A 165 -1.24 -10.60 -20.77
CA GLY A 165 -1.51 -9.17 -20.62
C GLY A 165 -0.23 -8.34 -20.77
N SER A 166 -0.38 -7.05 -21.03
CA SER A 166 0.72 -6.07 -21.07
C SER A 166 0.29 -4.79 -20.38
N GLY A 167 1.22 -4.15 -19.68
CA GLY A 167 1.09 -2.81 -19.13
C GLY A 167 2.15 -1.87 -19.73
N GLY A 168 2.26 -0.66 -19.18
CA GLY A 168 3.27 0.31 -19.63
C GLY A 168 4.72 -0.21 -19.50
N ASN A 169 5.00 -0.97 -18.44
CA ASN A 169 6.36 -1.33 -18.03
C ASN A 169 6.65 -2.84 -18.10
N GLY A 170 5.79 -3.62 -18.77
CA GLY A 170 6.03 -5.05 -18.90
C GLY A 170 4.93 -5.84 -19.61
N SER A 171 5.19 -7.13 -19.80
CA SER A 171 4.29 -8.10 -20.44
C SER A 171 4.33 -9.43 -19.73
N ALA A 172 3.20 -10.13 -19.69
CA ALA A 172 3.06 -11.42 -19.05
C ALA A 172 2.65 -12.50 -20.06
N HIS A 173 3.28 -13.67 -19.97
CA HIS A 173 3.09 -14.80 -20.88
C HIS A 173 2.93 -16.11 -20.12
N LEU A 174 2.10 -17.01 -20.62
CA LEU A 174 1.94 -18.37 -20.13
C LEU A 174 2.90 -19.30 -20.85
N TRP A 175 3.64 -20.06 -20.05
CA TRP A 175 4.50 -21.17 -20.49
C TRP A 175 4.11 -22.44 -19.75
N VAL A 176 4.25 -23.58 -20.43
CA VAL A 176 3.95 -24.90 -19.86
C VAL A 176 5.10 -25.86 -20.08
N GLN A 177 5.33 -26.73 -19.11
CA GLN A 177 6.14 -27.92 -19.27
C GLN A 177 5.22 -29.06 -19.72
N VAL A 178 5.65 -29.83 -20.71
CA VAL A 178 4.91 -31.02 -21.19
C VAL A 178 5.79 -32.26 -21.18
N ASP A 179 5.16 -33.44 -21.10
CA ASP A 179 5.84 -34.72 -21.34
C ASP A 179 5.89 -35.08 -22.83
N GLY A 180 6.45 -36.25 -23.16
CA GLY A 180 6.53 -36.76 -24.54
C GLY A 180 5.18 -37.08 -25.20
N LYS A 181 4.05 -36.88 -24.51
CA LYS A 181 2.68 -37.04 -25.04
C LYS A 181 1.93 -35.69 -25.06
N ASP A 182 2.65 -34.58 -24.96
CA ASP A 182 2.10 -33.22 -24.84
C ASP A 182 1.17 -33.04 -23.61
N ILE A 183 1.31 -33.87 -22.57
CA ILE A 183 0.56 -33.72 -21.32
C ILE A 183 1.26 -32.69 -20.44
N ILE A 184 0.51 -31.66 -20.03
CA ILE A 184 1.00 -30.58 -19.17
C ILE A 184 1.42 -31.14 -17.81
N GLN A 185 2.68 -30.95 -17.43
CA GLN A 185 3.24 -31.32 -16.13
C GLN A 185 3.29 -30.13 -15.18
N ASP A 186 3.59 -28.94 -15.70
CA ASP A 186 3.66 -27.71 -14.92
C ASP A 186 3.37 -26.47 -15.79
N ARG A 187 3.16 -25.33 -15.14
CA ARG A 187 2.72 -24.08 -15.75
C ARG A 187 3.20 -22.86 -14.98
N ILE A 188 3.68 -21.87 -15.71
CA ILE A 188 4.20 -20.62 -15.16
C ILE A 188 3.70 -19.41 -15.94
N ALA A 189 3.57 -18.30 -15.23
CA ALA A 189 3.47 -16.98 -15.82
C ALA A 189 4.87 -16.35 -15.79
N VAL A 190 5.36 -15.91 -16.94
CA VAL A 190 6.61 -15.16 -17.08
C VAL A 190 6.26 -13.71 -17.32
N LYS A 191 6.68 -12.82 -16.41
CA LYS A 191 6.54 -11.37 -16.54
C LYS A 191 7.89 -10.79 -16.91
N ASP A 192 7.96 -10.18 -18.08
CA ASP A 192 9.12 -9.43 -18.56
C ASP A 192 8.87 -7.95 -18.34
N CYS A 193 9.77 -7.30 -17.61
CA CYS A 193 9.66 -5.91 -17.21
C CYS A 193 10.82 -5.09 -17.78
N TRP A 194 10.53 -3.84 -18.14
CA TRP A 194 11.51 -2.90 -18.66
C TRP A 194 11.19 -1.49 -18.16
N THR A 195 12.23 -0.66 -18.09
CA THR A 195 12.07 0.75 -17.70
C THR A 195 12.02 1.68 -18.90
N ASP A 196 11.52 2.89 -18.69
CA ASP A 196 11.46 3.95 -19.71
C ASP A 196 12.82 4.59 -20.01
N GLY A 197 13.84 4.32 -19.19
CA GLY A 197 15.16 4.92 -19.36
C GLY A 197 16.00 4.91 -18.09
N PRO A 198 17.23 5.45 -18.19
CA PRO A 198 18.21 5.44 -17.10
C PRO A 198 17.74 6.21 -15.86
N PHE A 199 16.85 7.20 -15.99
CA PHE A 199 16.32 7.93 -14.83
C PHE A 199 15.43 7.06 -13.94
N HIS A 200 14.55 6.26 -14.54
CA HIS A 200 13.74 5.31 -13.79
C HIS A 200 14.63 4.18 -13.28
N TRP A 201 15.46 3.59 -14.15
CA TRP A 201 16.38 2.53 -13.75
C TRP A 201 17.36 2.95 -12.66
N GLY A 202 17.81 4.20 -12.60
CA GLY A 202 18.71 4.70 -11.55
C GLY A 202 17.99 5.18 -10.28
N SER A 203 16.66 5.18 -10.26
CA SER A 203 15.88 5.71 -9.16
C SER A 203 16.06 4.89 -7.89
N VAL A 204 16.25 5.59 -6.77
CA VAL A 204 16.32 4.99 -5.43
C VAL A 204 15.05 4.23 -5.04
N LYS A 205 13.93 4.51 -5.70
CA LYS A 205 12.63 3.86 -5.46
C LYS A 205 12.50 2.52 -6.18
N PHE A 206 13.29 2.29 -7.22
CA PHE A 206 13.16 1.11 -8.08
C PHE A 206 13.91 -0.09 -7.49
N TRP A 207 14.94 0.16 -6.68
CA TRP A 207 15.82 -0.88 -6.13
C TRP A 207 15.67 -1.05 -4.64
N ASP A 208 15.75 -2.30 -4.21
CA ASP A 208 16.16 -2.63 -2.87
C ASP A 208 17.69 -2.66 -2.78
N GLY A 209 18.24 -2.00 -1.77
CA GLY A 209 19.69 -1.81 -1.59
C GLY A 209 20.13 -0.36 -1.83
N ASP A 210 21.43 -0.11 -1.66
CA ASP A 210 21.99 1.22 -1.96
C ASP A 210 22.02 1.43 -3.48
N PRO A 211 21.39 2.49 -4.02
CA PRO A 211 21.38 2.77 -5.46
C PRO A 211 22.78 3.04 -6.03
N ARG A 212 23.77 3.35 -5.18
CA ARG A 212 25.18 3.52 -5.54
C ARG A 212 25.93 2.19 -5.62
N ASP A 213 25.40 1.15 -4.99
CA ASP A 213 25.92 -0.20 -5.11
C ASP A 213 25.41 -0.80 -6.43
N MET A 214 26.34 -1.07 -7.33
CA MET A 214 26.06 -1.65 -8.64
C MET A 214 26.28 -3.17 -8.64
N ASN A 215 26.56 -3.80 -7.48
CA ASN A 215 26.69 -5.25 -7.41
C ASN A 215 25.35 -5.93 -7.75
N PRO A 216 25.29 -6.72 -8.84
CA PRO A 216 24.07 -7.42 -9.26
C PRO A 216 23.49 -8.38 -8.21
N GLU A 217 24.33 -8.91 -7.31
CA GLU A 217 23.88 -9.88 -6.30
C GLU A 217 23.18 -9.23 -5.10
N ASP A 218 23.48 -7.96 -4.81
CA ASP A 218 22.96 -7.24 -3.65
C ASP A 218 21.81 -6.28 -4.00
N ARG A 219 21.51 -6.13 -5.29
CA ARG A 219 20.57 -5.12 -5.80
C ARG A 219 19.42 -5.76 -6.58
N LEU A 220 18.25 -5.82 -5.95
CA LEU A 220 17.04 -6.39 -6.54
C LEU A 220 16.00 -5.32 -6.83
N PRO A 221 15.23 -5.41 -7.93
CA PRO A 221 14.07 -4.54 -8.10
C PRO A 221 13.14 -4.67 -6.88
N VAL A 222 12.58 -3.56 -6.41
CA VAL A 222 11.69 -3.56 -5.22
C VAL A 222 10.53 -4.54 -5.40
N GLU A 223 10.00 -4.67 -6.63
CA GLU A 223 8.99 -5.67 -6.98
C GLU A 223 9.43 -7.09 -6.62
N VAL A 224 10.62 -7.50 -7.06
CA VAL A 224 11.19 -8.83 -6.79
C VAL A 224 11.38 -9.02 -5.30
N LYS A 225 12.00 -8.03 -4.63
CA LYS A 225 12.30 -8.12 -3.20
C LYS A 225 11.03 -8.24 -2.36
N ALA A 226 10.02 -7.43 -2.66
CA ALA A 226 8.74 -7.45 -1.94
C ALA A 226 8.05 -8.81 -2.07
N MET A 227 8.04 -9.37 -3.29
CA MET A 227 7.49 -10.70 -3.53
C MET A 227 8.25 -11.79 -2.76
N GLN A 228 9.60 -11.78 -2.81
CA GLN A 228 10.44 -12.71 -2.04
C GLN A 228 10.21 -12.57 -0.53
N ALA A 229 10.12 -11.34 0.00
CA ALA A 229 9.92 -11.07 1.43
C ALA A 229 8.58 -11.64 1.95
N CYS A 230 7.54 -11.63 1.10
CA CYS A 230 6.23 -12.21 1.42
C CYS A 230 6.20 -13.74 1.36
N GLN A 231 7.20 -14.41 0.76
CA GLN A 231 7.18 -15.87 0.63
C GLN A 231 7.32 -16.59 1.96
N ASN A 232 6.72 -17.77 2.03
CA ASN A 232 6.77 -18.67 3.20
C ASN A 232 6.25 -18.05 4.50
N LYS A 233 5.60 -16.89 4.44
CA LYS A 233 4.97 -16.24 5.58
C LYS A 233 3.59 -16.83 5.88
N PRO A 234 3.13 -16.84 7.14
CA PRO A 234 1.75 -17.18 7.45
C PRO A 234 0.78 -16.26 6.70
N GLY A 235 0.01 -16.81 5.76
CA GLY A 235 -0.92 -16.05 4.91
C GLY A 235 -0.40 -15.72 3.51
N SER A 236 0.86 -16.03 3.19
CA SER A 236 1.48 -15.79 1.87
C SER A 236 0.72 -16.40 0.69
N HIS A 237 -0.10 -17.44 0.90
CA HIS A 237 -1.02 -17.99 -0.12
C HIS A 237 -2.07 -16.99 -0.66
N ARG A 238 -2.17 -15.80 -0.07
CA ARG A 238 -3.01 -14.67 -0.52
C ARG A 238 -2.26 -13.69 -1.42
N ILE A 239 -0.97 -13.89 -1.63
CA ILE A 239 -0.09 -13.07 -2.46
C ILE A 239 0.49 -13.97 -3.56
N ALA A 240 0.65 -13.41 -4.76
CA ALA A 240 1.25 -14.12 -5.88
C ALA A 240 2.67 -14.56 -5.51
N GLY A 241 2.96 -15.85 -5.68
CA GLY A 241 4.29 -16.38 -5.41
C GLY A 241 5.29 -15.95 -6.49
N ILE A 242 6.57 -15.98 -6.14
CA ILE A 242 7.70 -15.88 -7.08
C ILE A 242 8.41 -17.24 -7.12
N ARG A 243 8.68 -17.77 -8.31
CA ARG A 243 9.47 -19.00 -8.46
C ARG A 243 10.94 -18.65 -8.67
N ASP A 244 11.18 -17.69 -9.56
CA ASP A 244 12.53 -17.22 -9.87
C ASP A 244 12.49 -15.82 -10.50
N HIS A 245 13.67 -15.24 -10.72
CA HIS A 245 13.87 -13.94 -11.33
C HIS A 245 15.24 -13.84 -12.03
N SER A 246 15.37 -12.89 -12.95
CA SER A 246 16.67 -12.47 -13.48
C SER A 246 16.67 -10.98 -13.78
N VAL A 247 17.86 -10.37 -13.70
CA VAL A 247 18.06 -8.94 -13.96
C VAL A 247 19.10 -8.79 -15.07
N ASP A 248 18.74 -8.06 -16.12
CA ASP A 248 19.61 -7.72 -17.24
C ASP A 248 19.96 -6.22 -17.15
N PHE A 249 21.09 -5.93 -16.49
CA PHE A 249 21.54 -4.57 -16.21
C PHE A 249 21.85 -3.77 -17.47
N ASP A 250 22.44 -4.41 -18.48
CA ASP A 250 22.79 -3.78 -19.75
C ASP A 250 21.53 -3.29 -20.49
N ARG A 251 20.42 -4.03 -20.36
CA ARG A 251 19.17 -3.70 -21.04
C ARG A 251 18.19 -2.91 -20.20
N MET A 252 18.47 -2.74 -18.91
CA MET A 252 17.56 -2.12 -17.94
C MET A 252 16.22 -2.86 -17.88
N ALA A 253 16.30 -4.19 -17.83
CA ALA A 253 15.18 -5.10 -17.84
C ALA A 253 15.31 -6.16 -16.74
N TYR A 254 14.20 -6.74 -16.32
CA TYR A 254 14.19 -7.86 -15.39
C TYR A 254 13.00 -8.77 -15.69
N ARG A 255 13.12 -10.02 -15.27
CA ARG A 255 12.11 -11.06 -15.46
C ARG A 255 11.69 -11.61 -14.11
N ILE A 256 10.40 -11.87 -13.97
CA ILE A 256 9.82 -12.56 -12.82
C ILE A 256 9.08 -13.80 -13.33
N ILE A 257 9.41 -14.97 -12.78
CA ILE A 257 8.72 -16.22 -13.04
C ILE A 257 7.79 -16.51 -11.86
N MET A 258 6.51 -16.74 -12.14
CA MET A 258 5.45 -16.87 -11.14
C MET A 258 4.57 -18.10 -11.41
N PRO A 259 3.85 -18.62 -10.39
CA PRO A 259 2.79 -19.59 -10.63
C PRO A 259 1.68 -19.03 -11.54
N PHE A 260 1.12 -19.86 -12.42
CA PHE A 260 -0.02 -19.46 -13.25
C PHE A 260 -1.38 -19.60 -12.51
N TYR A 261 -2.15 -18.51 -12.49
CA TYR A 261 -3.48 -18.43 -11.86
C TYR A 261 -4.62 -18.52 -12.89
N ALA A 262 -5.01 -19.76 -13.21
CA ALA A 262 -5.90 -20.03 -14.34
C ALA A 262 -7.37 -19.63 -14.19
N ARG A 263 -7.85 -19.23 -13.01
CA ARG A 263 -9.28 -19.01 -12.81
C ARG A 263 -9.74 -17.61 -13.18
N GLY A 264 -8.85 -16.71 -13.59
CA GLY A 264 -9.14 -15.32 -13.92
C GLY A 264 -8.90 -14.38 -12.74
N ASP A 265 -9.58 -13.25 -12.75
CA ASP A 265 -9.35 -12.09 -11.88
C ASP A 265 -10.67 -11.45 -11.47
N PHE A 266 -10.62 -10.44 -10.59
CA PHE A 266 -11.80 -9.71 -10.17
C PHE A 266 -12.38 -8.82 -11.26
N ILE A 267 -11.57 -8.28 -12.19
CA ILE A 267 -12.10 -7.49 -13.31
C ILE A 267 -13.01 -8.36 -14.19
N THR A 268 -12.63 -9.61 -14.48
CA THR A 268 -13.48 -10.58 -15.17
C THR A 268 -14.80 -10.87 -14.41
N ILE A 269 -14.81 -10.79 -13.07
CA ILE A 269 -16.06 -10.93 -12.29
C ILE A 269 -16.96 -9.72 -12.52
N ILE A 270 -16.40 -8.52 -12.47
CA ILE A 270 -17.13 -7.26 -12.64
C ILE A 270 -17.72 -7.18 -14.06
N ASP A 271 -16.93 -7.50 -15.08
CA ASP A 271 -17.33 -7.46 -16.49
C ASP A 271 -18.45 -8.46 -16.83
N LYS A 272 -18.53 -9.56 -16.07
CA LYS A 272 -19.56 -10.61 -16.25
C LYS A 272 -20.78 -10.42 -15.36
N ALA A 273 -20.72 -9.49 -14.41
CA ALA A 273 -21.90 -9.15 -13.65
C ALA A 273 -22.92 -8.48 -14.59
N ASP A 274 -24.20 -8.67 -14.30
CA ASP A 274 -25.30 -7.99 -14.99
C ASP A 274 -26.43 -7.74 -13.99
N ASP A 275 -27.54 -7.15 -14.44
CA ASP A 275 -28.69 -6.86 -13.57
C ASP A 275 -29.35 -8.11 -12.96
N ASN A 276 -29.23 -9.26 -13.63
CA ASN A 276 -29.74 -10.56 -13.16
C ASN A 276 -28.69 -11.35 -12.36
N TYR A 277 -27.42 -10.95 -12.43
CA TYR A 277 -26.29 -11.65 -11.84
C TYR A 277 -25.33 -10.69 -11.14
N HIS A 278 -25.64 -10.40 -9.88
CA HIS A 278 -24.78 -9.62 -8.99
C HIS A 278 -23.77 -10.50 -8.23
N VAL A 279 -22.67 -9.90 -7.79
CA VAL A 279 -21.68 -10.59 -6.97
C VAL A 279 -22.31 -11.01 -5.63
N PRO A 280 -22.26 -12.28 -5.22
CA PRO A 280 -22.85 -12.70 -3.96
C PRO A 280 -22.11 -12.12 -2.76
N GLU A 281 -22.85 -11.56 -1.78
CA GLU A 281 -22.27 -11.02 -0.55
C GLU A 281 -21.31 -12.00 0.16
N PRO A 282 -21.60 -13.31 0.28
CA PRO A 282 -20.64 -14.24 0.89
C PRO A 282 -19.31 -14.35 0.14
N PHE A 283 -19.30 -14.16 -1.19
CA PHE A 283 -18.05 -14.10 -1.95
C PHE A 283 -17.31 -12.78 -1.69
N ILE A 284 -18.02 -11.66 -1.55
CA ILE A 284 -17.40 -10.38 -1.19
C ILE A 284 -16.70 -10.48 0.17
N TRP A 285 -17.30 -11.17 1.14
CA TRP A 285 -16.65 -11.45 2.42
C TRP A 285 -15.38 -12.31 2.28
N CYS A 286 -15.38 -13.31 1.38
CA CYS A 286 -14.20 -14.12 1.05
C CYS A 286 -13.09 -13.25 0.41
N ALA A 287 -13.47 -12.37 -0.53
CA ALA A 287 -12.59 -11.37 -1.15
C ALA A 287 -11.96 -10.45 -0.12
N PHE A 288 -12.78 -9.91 0.77
CA PHE A 288 -12.34 -8.95 1.78
C PHE A 288 -11.36 -9.58 2.77
N GLU A 289 -11.60 -10.84 3.19
CA GLU A 289 -10.69 -11.58 4.07
C GLU A 289 -9.34 -11.84 3.39
N ALA A 290 -9.36 -12.30 2.14
CA ALA A 290 -8.14 -12.61 1.40
C ALA A 290 -7.25 -11.36 1.24
N LEU A 291 -7.85 -10.22 0.90
CA LEU A 291 -7.13 -8.95 0.77
C LEU A 291 -6.65 -8.39 2.12
N ALA A 292 -7.46 -8.53 3.19
CA ALA A 292 -7.02 -8.16 4.54
C ALA A 292 -5.84 -9.03 5.01
N ASP A 293 -5.85 -10.33 4.69
CA ASP A 293 -4.72 -11.22 4.96
C ASP A 293 -3.47 -10.80 4.17
N ALA A 294 -3.59 -10.50 2.87
CA ALA A 294 -2.48 -10.00 2.06
C ALA A 294 -1.90 -8.70 2.64
N CYS A 295 -2.76 -7.76 3.04
CA CYS A 295 -2.34 -6.52 3.70
C CYS A 295 -1.55 -6.77 4.98
N LEU A 296 -1.99 -7.73 5.82
CA LEU A 296 -1.27 -8.08 7.05
C LEU A 296 0.09 -8.75 6.78
N VAL A 297 0.20 -9.55 5.73
CA VAL A 297 1.51 -10.11 5.34
C VAL A 297 2.44 -8.98 4.90
N MET A 298 1.97 -8.03 4.09
CA MET A 298 2.77 -6.87 3.64
C MET A 298 3.14 -5.91 4.79
N GLU A 299 2.23 -5.71 5.75
CA GLU A 299 2.43 -4.84 6.92
C GLU A 299 3.46 -5.41 7.90
N ARG A 300 3.42 -6.72 8.17
CA ARG A 300 4.14 -7.32 9.31
C ARG A 300 4.59 -8.77 9.14
N ALA A 301 4.68 -9.26 7.92
CA ALA A 301 5.08 -10.64 7.59
C ALA A 301 4.21 -11.77 8.17
N SER A 302 3.02 -11.48 8.74
CA SER A 302 2.14 -12.52 9.27
C SER A 302 0.69 -12.08 9.43
N ILE A 303 -0.22 -13.01 9.14
CA ILE A 303 -1.65 -12.84 9.40
C ILE A 303 -2.08 -13.15 10.85
N ARG A 304 -1.17 -13.69 11.68
CA ARG A 304 -1.44 -14.06 13.07
C ARG A 304 -1.20 -12.84 13.96
N LYS A 305 -2.12 -12.57 14.89
CA LYS A 305 -2.06 -11.37 15.74
C LYS A 305 -0.87 -11.40 16.71
N ALA A 306 -0.50 -12.59 17.19
CA ALA A 306 0.55 -12.78 18.20
C ALA A 306 1.97 -12.73 17.63
N ASP A 307 2.13 -12.93 16.31
CA ASP A 307 3.43 -12.89 15.68
C ASP A 307 3.92 -11.44 15.62
N GLN A 308 5.17 -11.22 16.03
CA GLN A 308 5.85 -9.95 15.83
C GLN A 308 6.45 -9.89 14.43
N PRO A 309 6.51 -8.70 13.79
CA PRO A 309 7.29 -8.52 12.58
C PRO A 309 8.76 -8.90 12.84
N PRO A 310 9.47 -9.48 11.86
CA PRO A 310 10.92 -9.58 11.92
C PRO A 310 11.59 -8.22 12.14
N ASP A 311 12.72 -8.16 12.85
CA ASP A 311 13.38 -6.91 13.24
C ASP A 311 13.74 -5.99 12.06
N ASN A 312 14.06 -6.57 10.91
CA ASN A 312 14.40 -5.86 9.66
C ASN A 312 13.23 -5.81 8.66
N TRP A 313 12.01 -6.06 9.11
CA TRP A 313 10.85 -5.99 8.23
C TRP A 313 10.58 -4.55 7.79
N ARG A 314 10.61 -4.33 6.47
CA ARG A 314 10.07 -3.13 5.86
C ARG A 314 8.66 -3.41 5.37
N GLU A 315 7.75 -2.53 5.76
CA GLU A 315 6.37 -2.59 5.32
C GLU A 315 6.30 -2.42 3.81
N ILE A 316 5.56 -3.31 3.16
CA ILE A 316 5.33 -3.26 1.72
C ILE A 316 4.04 -2.49 1.46
N VAL A 317 4.13 -1.37 0.75
CA VAL A 317 2.96 -0.63 0.27
C VAL A 317 2.82 -0.90 -1.22
N HIS A 318 1.72 -1.55 -1.61
CA HIS A 318 1.52 -2.06 -2.96
C HIS A 318 1.29 -0.95 -3.99
N ARG A 319 0.62 0.13 -3.58
CA ARG A 319 0.27 1.34 -4.37
C ARG A 319 -0.59 1.12 -5.62
N ASP A 320 -0.80 -0.11 -6.08
CA ASP A 320 -1.68 -0.43 -7.23
C ASP A 320 -2.64 -1.62 -7.01
N ILE A 321 -3.29 -1.71 -5.84
CA ILE A 321 -4.32 -2.72 -5.58
C ILE A 321 -5.61 -2.34 -6.31
N LYS A 322 -5.94 -3.09 -7.36
CA LYS A 322 -7.13 -2.93 -8.20
C LYS A 322 -7.68 -4.30 -8.64
N PRO A 323 -8.90 -4.39 -9.20
CA PRO A 323 -9.51 -5.67 -9.57
C PRO A 323 -8.68 -6.51 -10.55
N ASP A 324 -7.97 -5.87 -11.48
CA ASP A 324 -7.06 -6.52 -12.44
C ASP A 324 -5.92 -7.27 -11.75
N ASN A 325 -5.48 -6.76 -10.60
CA ASN A 325 -4.34 -7.27 -9.83
C ASN A 325 -4.77 -8.28 -8.74
N VAL A 326 -6.04 -8.73 -8.75
CA VAL A 326 -6.53 -9.76 -7.83
C VAL A 326 -6.94 -11.00 -8.61
N PHE A 327 -6.00 -11.93 -8.76
CA PHE A 327 -6.19 -13.21 -9.42
C PHE A 327 -6.94 -14.21 -8.55
N LEU A 328 -7.41 -15.28 -9.19
CA LEU A 328 -8.19 -16.33 -8.56
C LEU A 328 -7.51 -17.69 -8.74
N THR A 329 -7.24 -18.34 -7.61
CA THR A 329 -6.65 -19.68 -7.53
C THR A 329 -7.68 -20.75 -7.15
N ALA A 330 -7.21 -21.99 -7.09
CA ALA A 330 -8.00 -23.14 -6.66
C ALA A 330 -8.71 -22.90 -5.32
N ARG A 331 -9.82 -23.61 -5.12
CA ARG A 331 -10.66 -23.47 -3.93
C ARG A 331 -9.92 -24.00 -2.71
N ASN A 332 -10.11 -23.37 -1.56
CA ASN A 332 -9.67 -23.92 -0.29
C ASN A 332 -10.79 -24.79 0.31
N PRO A 333 -10.61 -26.11 0.47
CA PRO A 333 -11.65 -26.98 1.00
C PRO A 333 -12.02 -26.67 2.46
N ARG A 334 -11.18 -25.92 3.19
CA ARG A 334 -11.36 -25.59 4.61
C ARG A 334 -11.91 -24.18 4.87
N SER A 335 -11.91 -23.30 3.87
CA SER A 335 -12.41 -21.93 4.01
C SER A 335 -13.01 -21.45 2.70
N PHE A 336 -14.31 -21.17 2.70
CA PHE A 336 -15.08 -20.85 1.50
C PHE A 336 -14.93 -21.88 0.37
N PRO A 337 -15.25 -23.17 0.62
CA PRO A 337 -14.99 -24.25 -0.33
C PRO A 337 -15.81 -24.19 -1.63
N SER A 338 -16.78 -23.27 -1.70
CA SER A 338 -17.57 -22.97 -2.90
C SER A 338 -16.84 -22.05 -3.88
N TYR A 339 -15.92 -21.22 -3.38
CA TYR A 339 -15.34 -20.13 -4.13
C TYR A 339 -13.87 -20.38 -4.49
N PRO A 340 -13.40 -19.90 -5.65
CA PRO A 340 -11.97 -19.71 -5.87
C PRO A 340 -11.39 -18.82 -4.76
N GLN A 341 -10.09 -18.93 -4.53
CA GLN A 341 -9.42 -18.09 -3.53
C GLN A 341 -8.76 -16.89 -4.21
N PRO A 342 -9.01 -15.66 -3.75
CA PRO A 342 -8.32 -14.47 -4.24
C PRO A 342 -6.85 -14.47 -3.84
N VAL A 343 -6.02 -13.95 -4.75
CA VAL A 343 -4.57 -13.78 -4.63
C VAL A 343 -4.20 -12.40 -5.19
N LEU A 344 -3.60 -11.55 -4.37
CA LEU A 344 -3.09 -10.24 -4.78
C LEU A 344 -1.78 -10.40 -5.56
N ALA A 345 -1.64 -9.70 -6.68
CA ALA A 345 -0.49 -9.78 -7.56
C ALA A 345 -0.07 -8.39 -8.06
N ASP A 346 1.01 -8.37 -8.85
CA ASP A 346 1.57 -7.19 -9.51
C ASP A 346 2.14 -6.12 -8.57
N PHE A 347 3.37 -6.38 -8.09
CA PHE A 347 4.09 -5.52 -7.18
C PHE A 347 4.94 -4.47 -7.90
N GLY A 348 4.71 -4.24 -9.21
CA GLY A 348 5.55 -3.34 -10.04
C GLY A 348 5.55 -1.88 -9.59
N GLY A 349 4.49 -1.45 -8.89
CA GLY A 349 4.41 -0.11 -8.30
C GLY A 349 4.73 -0.05 -6.80
N CYS A 350 5.09 -1.17 -6.16
CA CYS A 350 5.20 -1.18 -4.70
C CYS A 350 6.44 -0.45 -4.17
N ILE A 351 6.40 -0.09 -2.90
CA ILE A 351 7.54 0.42 -2.13
C ILE A 351 7.75 -0.42 -0.88
N MET A 352 8.98 -0.45 -0.38
CA MET A 352 9.31 -1.02 0.92
C MET A 352 9.79 0.11 1.84
N THR A 353 9.00 0.41 2.88
CA THR A 353 9.22 1.57 3.76
C THR A 353 9.41 1.13 5.21
N SER A 354 9.97 2.01 6.03
CA SER A 354 9.97 1.88 7.50
C SER A 354 9.43 3.15 8.15
N LYS A 355 9.35 3.15 9.49
CA LYS A 355 9.06 4.34 10.30
C LYS A 355 10.12 5.44 10.13
N ASP A 356 11.35 5.06 9.81
CA ASP A 356 12.53 5.94 9.72
C ASP A 356 12.87 6.33 8.26
N ASP A 357 12.07 5.89 7.29
CA ASP A 357 12.30 6.19 5.87
C ASP A 357 12.08 7.69 5.59
N ILE A 358 13.16 8.44 5.40
CA ILE A 358 13.11 9.89 5.15
C ILE A 358 12.49 10.25 3.79
N LEU A 359 12.44 9.31 2.84
CA LEU A 359 11.88 9.51 1.51
C LEU A 359 10.36 9.39 1.52
N ASN A 360 9.76 8.86 2.58
CA ASN A 360 8.31 8.76 2.72
C ASN A 360 7.74 9.97 3.48
N PRO A 361 6.84 10.79 2.90
CA PRO A 361 6.15 10.60 1.62
C PRO A 361 6.78 11.27 0.41
N THR A 362 7.76 12.17 0.60
CA THR A 362 8.22 13.12 -0.42
C THR A 362 8.62 12.47 -1.74
N ALA A 363 9.35 11.35 -1.69
CA ALA A 363 9.68 10.60 -2.89
C ALA A 363 8.45 9.82 -3.40
N TYR A 364 7.65 9.20 -2.54
CA TYR A 364 6.65 8.21 -2.97
C TYR A 364 5.27 8.79 -3.32
N ALA A 365 4.98 10.04 -2.97
CA ALA A 365 3.74 10.75 -3.31
C ALA A 365 3.76 11.25 -4.77
N ASP A 366 4.06 10.33 -5.69
CA ASP A 366 4.30 10.56 -7.12
C ASP A 366 3.13 10.11 -8.01
N SER A 367 1.96 9.87 -7.42
CA SER A 367 0.78 9.36 -8.13
C SER A 367 1.00 8.03 -8.86
N THR A 368 1.93 7.18 -8.40
CA THR A 368 2.08 5.80 -8.90
C THR A 368 0.86 4.97 -8.51
N GLY A 369 0.24 4.31 -9.49
CA GLY A 369 -0.96 3.47 -9.32
C GLY A 369 -1.97 3.68 -10.43
N THR A 370 -3.23 3.31 -10.18
CA THR A 370 -4.33 3.41 -11.15
C THR A 370 -5.37 4.41 -10.71
N LEU A 371 -5.79 5.27 -11.64
CA LEU A 371 -6.86 6.24 -11.43
C LEU A 371 -8.14 5.56 -10.92
N GLY A 372 -8.83 6.19 -9.96
CA GLY A 372 -10.00 5.62 -9.29
C GLY A 372 -9.66 4.61 -8.19
N TYR A 373 -8.38 4.37 -7.91
CA TYR A 373 -7.94 3.56 -6.76
C TYR A 373 -6.96 4.31 -5.86
N PHE A 374 -6.43 5.48 -6.25
CA PHE A 374 -5.48 6.24 -5.44
C PHE A 374 -6.00 6.57 -4.05
N ALA A 375 -5.21 6.29 -3.03
CA ALA A 375 -5.40 6.88 -1.72
C ALA A 375 -4.91 8.34 -1.74
N PRO A 376 -5.53 9.27 -0.97
CA PRO A 376 -5.12 10.67 -0.91
C PRO A 376 -3.61 10.90 -0.72
N GLU A 377 -2.97 10.13 0.16
CA GLU A 377 -1.53 10.25 0.45
C GLU A 377 -0.59 9.74 -0.66
N GLN A 378 -1.13 9.22 -1.77
CA GLN A 378 -0.34 8.91 -2.97
C GLN A 378 -0.03 10.16 -3.81
N HIS A 379 -0.68 11.28 -3.53
CA HIS A 379 -0.48 12.55 -4.23
C HIS A 379 0.31 13.54 -3.37
N ALA A 380 1.18 14.30 -4.04
CA ALA A 380 1.63 15.59 -3.54
C ALA A 380 0.56 16.63 -3.89
N TYR A 381 0.19 17.45 -2.92
CA TYR A 381 -0.70 18.59 -3.09
C TYR A 381 0.13 19.87 -3.13
N GLU A 382 -0.45 20.97 -3.61
CA GLU A 382 0.20 22.27 -3.59
C GLU A 382 -0.57 23.23 -2.68
N ASP A 383 0.15 23.92 -1.79
CA ASP A 383 -0.44 25.00 -1.02
C ASP A 383 -0.73 26.19 -1.96
N LYS A 384 -1.99 26.65 -2.00
CA LYS A 384 -2.41 27.74 -2.91
C LYS A 384 -1.76 29.10 -2.61
N THR A 385 -1.15 29.25 -1.44
CA THR A 385 -0.52 30.50 -0.98
C THR A 385 0.98 30.45 -1.16
N THR A 386 1.62 29.35 -0.77
CA THR A 386 3.09 29.23 -0.84
C THR A 386 3.58 28.54 -2.11
N TYR A 387 2.71 27.83 -2.83
CA TYR A 387 3.03 26.97 -3.97
C TYR A 387 4.00 25.82 -3.64
N GLU A 388 4.20 25.55 -2.34
CA GLU A 388 5.03 24.45 -1.87
C GLU A 388 4.24 23.14 -1.86
N ALA A 389 4.97 22.03 -2.03
CA ALA A 389 4.39 20.70 -1.95
C ALA A 389 3.97 20.36 -0.51
N VAL A 390 2.72 19.93 -0.36
CA VAL A 390 2.11 19.46 0.88
C VAL A 390 1.73 18.00 0.74
N PHE A 391 2.05 17.20 1.75
CA PHE A 391 1.79 15.77 1.76
C PHE A 391 0.75 15.43 2.84
N VAL A 392 -0.26 14.63 2.49
CA VAL A 392 -1.33 14.25 3.43
C VAL A 392 -0.78 13.38 4.56
N ALA A 393 0.02 12.38 4.23
CA ALA A 393 0.65 11.47 5.18
C ALA A 393 1.75 10.66 4.50
N ARG A 394 2.50 9.90 5.31
CA ARG A 394 3.33 8.79 4.84
C ARG A 394 2.44 7.72 4.21
N GLN A 395 2.94 7.03 3.20
CA GLN A 395 2.29 5.84 2.64
C GLN A 395 2.67 4.61 3.48
N GLN A 396 1.66 3.90 4.00
CA GLN A 396 1.81 2.68 4.83
C GLN A 396 0.61 1.75 4.56
N SER A 397 0.35 0.78 5.43
CA SER A 397 -0.76 -0.19 5.32
C SER A 397 -2.11 0.47 5.11
N TRP A 398 -2.35 1.66 5.64
CA TRP A 398 -3.59 2.41 5.40
C TRP A 398 -3.79 2.80 3.93
N THR A 399 -2.72 2.92 3.14
CA THR A 399 -2.76 3.11 1.67
C THR A 399 -3.29 1.84 1.02
N ASN A 400 -2.76 0.68 1.39
CA ASN A 400 -3.27 -0.62 0.93
C ASN A 400 -4.74 -0.81 1.35
N ILE A 401 -5.11 -0.45 2.58
CA ILE A 401 -6.50 -0.55 3.08
C ILE A 401 -7.46 0.29 2.26
N TYR A 402 -7.10 1.52 1.91
CA TYR A 402 -7.93 2.37 1.06
C TYR A 402 -8.23 1.67 -0.26
N GLN A 403 -7.20 1.18 -0.94
CA GLN A 403 -7.31 0.50 -2.23
C GLN A 403 -8.12 -0.80 -2.13
N ILE A 404 -7.95 -1.58 -1.06
CA ILE A 404 -8.78 -2.75 -0.77
C ILE A 404 -10.26 -2.34 -0.65
N GLY A 405 -10.55 -1.24 0.04
CA GLY A 405 -11.90 -0.68 0.12
C GLY A 405 -12.49 -0.38 -1.26
N ARG A 406 -11.70 0.25 -2.14
CA ARG A 406 -12.08 0.55 -3.53
C ARG A 406 -12.34 -0.70 -4.35
N VAL A 407 -11.51 -1.74 -4.22
CA VAL A 407 -11.73 -3.04 -4.88
C VAL A 407 -13.04 -3.69 -4.43
N ILE A 408 -13.31 -3.70 -3.12
CA ILE A 408 -14.56 -4.28 -2.60
C ILE A 408 -15.78 -3.45 -3.04
N MET A 409 -15.69 -2.12 -3.05
CA MET A 409 -16.72 -1.24 -3.62
C MET A 409 -16.98 -1.55 -5.10
N SER A 410 -15.92 -1.81 -5.87
CA SER A 410 -16.03 -2.15 -7.30
C SER A 410 -16.87 -3.43 -7.50
N LEU A 411 -16.63 -4.47 -6.70
CA LEU A 411 -17.43 -5.69 -6.72
C LEU A 411 -18.90 -5.45 -6.31
N MET A 412 -19.13 -4.56 -5.34
CA MET A 412 -20.49 -4.21 -4.90
C MET A 412 -21.25 -3.38 -5.94
N ASN A 413 -20.56 -2.51 -6.67
CA ASN A 413 -21.15 -1.60 -7.66
C ASN A 413 -21.34 -2.24 -9.05
N ALA A 414 -20.89 -3.47 -9.26
CA ALA A 414 -21.10 -4.22 -10.49
C ALA A 414 -22.61 -4.49 -10.75
N PRO A 415 -23.09 -4.45 -12.01
CA PRO A 415 -22.31 -4.33 -13.25
C PRO A 415 -21.78 -2.92 -13.54
N ALA A 416 -20.78 -2.84 -14.42
CA ALA A 416 -20.38 -1.57 -15.04
C ALA A 416 -21.57 -0.98 -15.83
N PRO A 417 -21.69 0.35 -15.96
CA PRO A 417 -22.79 0.96 -16.73
C PRO A 417 -22.78 0.53 -18.20
N GLU A 418 -23.96 0.40 -18.80
CA GLU A 418 -24.16 0.01 -20.21
C GLU A 418 -23.61 1.01 -21.24
N ILE A 419 -23.16 2.19 -20.81
CA ILE A 419 -22.72 3.28 -21.70
C ILE A 419 -21.31 3.04 -22.27
N LEU A 420 -20.58 2.03 -21.77
CA LEU A 420 -19.23 1.73 -22.22
C LEU A 420 -19.26 0.82 -23.44
N SER A 421 -18.68 1.29 -24.55
CA SER A 421 -18.48 0.47 -25.76
C SER A 421 -17.62 -0.76 -25.45
N ALA A 422 -17.73 -1.79 -26.30
CA ALA A 422 -16.94 -3.02 -26.17
C ALA A 422 -15.41 -2.76 -26.18
N ASP A 423 -14.95 -1.66 -26.78
CA ASP A 423 -13.55 -1.28 -26.79
C ASP A 423 -13.15 -0.46 -25.55
N GLU A 424 -14.07 0.30 -24.94
CA GLU A 424 -13.87 0.94 -23.63
C GLU A 424 -13.82 -0.12 -22.51
N LEU A 425 -14.71 -1.12 -22.55
CA LEU A 425 -14.64 -2.28 -21.65
C LEU A 425 -13.31 -3.03 -21.79
N LYS A 426 -12.77 -3.19 -23.01
CA LYS A 426 -11.44 -3.79 -23.25
C LYS A 426 -10.26 -2.91 -22.83
N LYS A 427 -10.45 -1.59 -22.72
CA LYS A 427 -9.43 -0.62 -22.30
C LYS A 427 -9.46 -0.34 -20.79
N GLY A 428 -10.28 -1.08 -20.03
CA GLY A 428 -10.36 -0.92 -18.58
C GLY A 428 -11.29 0.20 -18.12
N ALA A 429 -12.31 0.59 -18.90
CA ALA A 429 -13.21 1.70 -18.57
C ALA A 429 -14.07 1.52 -17.30
N VAL A 430 -14.03 0.35 -16.65
CA VAL A 430 -14.47 0.22 -15.25
C VAL A 430 -13.66 1.16 -14.33
N GLN A 431 -12.38 1.39 -14.63
CA GLN A 431 -11.48 2.30 -13.92
C GLN A 431 -11.92 3.76 -14.06
N GLU A 432 -12.36 4.19 -15.25
CA GLU A 432 -12.91 5.54 -15.46
C GLU A 432 -14.24 5.75 -14.74
N TYR A 433 -15.10 4.74 -14.64
CA TYR A 433 -16.35 4.84 -13.88
C TYR A 433 -16.14 5.03 -12.36
N LEU A 434 -14.96 4.64 -11.86
CA LEU A 434 -14.53 4.83 -10.48
C LEU A 434 -13.61 6.06 -10.32
N SER A 435 -13.30 6.77 -11.41
CA SER A 435 -12.24 7.78 -11.47
C SER A 435 -12.63 9.21 -11.10
N THR A 436 -13.93 9.52 -11.03
CA THR A 436 -14.38 10.87 -10.69
C THR A 436 -14.51 11.00 -9.18
N ASP A 437 -13.38 11.04 -8.48
CA ASP A 437 -13.40 11.26 -7.03
C ASP A 437 -13.10 12.75 -6.75
N PRO A 438 -14.11 13.62 -6.56
CA PRO A 438 -13.91 15.03 -6.22
C PRO A 438 -13.25 15.24 -4.85
N LEU A 439 -12.91 14.14 -4.16
CA LEU A 439 -12.40 14.12 -2.80
C LEU A 439 -10.97 14.59 -2.65
N TYR A 440 -10.20 14.64 -3.73
CA TYR A 440 -8.85 15.20 -3.65
C TYR A 440 -8.88 16.73 -3.52
N ASP A 441 -9.94 17.39 -4.03
CA ASP A 441 -10.11 18.84 -3.90
C ASP A 441 -10.77 19.25 -2.57
N ASP A 442 -11.60 18.37 -1.99
CA ASP A 442 -12.30 18.59 -0.72
C ASP A 442 -12.11 17.43 0.27
N PRO A 443 -11.23 17.59 1.29
CA PRO A 443 -11.01 16.61 2.34
C PRO A 443 -12.25 16.22 3.17
N ASP A 444 -13.31 17.04 3.18
CA ASP A 444 -14.56 16.78 3.89
C ASP A 444 -15.64 16.16 2.99
N GLY A 445 -15.52 16.33 1.67
CA GLY A 445 -16.46 15.81 0.68
C GLY A 445 -16.69 14.30 0.75
N TRP A 446 -15.78 13.54 1.39
CA TRP A 446 -15.84 12.07 1.44
C TRP A 446 -17.05 11.56 2.23
N LYS A 447 -17.52 12.38 3.18
CA LYS A 447 -18.67 12.06 4.05
C LYS A 447 -19.96 12.02 3.25
N ASP A 448 -20.10 12.93 2.30
CA ASP A 448 -21.29 13.12 1.48
C ASP A 448 -21.19 12.40 0.13
N HIS A 449 -20.01 11.87 -0.21
CA HIS A 449 -19.79 11.12 -1.44
C HIS A 449 -20.67 9.85 -1.54
N GLU A 450 -21.30 9.68 -2.69
CA GLU A 450 -22.15 8.53 -2.99
C GLU A 450 -21.33 7.31 -3.43
N TRP A 451 -20.77 6.60 -2.45
CA TRP A 451 -19.91 5.43 -2.68
C TRP A 451 -20.61 4.21 -3.33
N PHE A 452 -21.94 4.12 -3.26
CA PHE A 452 -22.70 2.97 -3.73
C PHE A 452 -23.83 3.43 -4.63
N LYS A 453 -23.96 2.80 -5.81
CA LYS A 453 -25.06 3.10 -6.73
C LYS A 453 -26.41 2.89 -6.04
N PRO A 454 -27.41 3.78 -6.23
CA PRO A 454 -28.75 3.59 -5.67
C PRO A 454 -29.34 2.20 -5.93
N GLU A 455 -29.12 1.65 -7.12
CA GLU A 455 -29.66 0.39 -7.62
C GLU A 455 -28.97 -0.84 -7.00
N THR A 456 -27.71 -0.71 -6.58
CA THR A 456 -26.93 -1.81 -5.99
C THR A 456 -26.88 -1.74 -4.46
N ARG A 457 -27.11 -0.56 -3.87
CA ARG A 457 -27.03 -0.33 -2.43
C ARG A 457 -27.92 -1.25 -1.60
N GLY A 458 -29.11 -1.60 -2.12
CA GLY A 458 -30.06 -2.50 -1.45
C GLY A 458 -29.64 -3.99 -1.45
N ARG A 459 -28.67 -4.37 -2.29
CA ARG A 459 -28.26 -5.77 -2.50
C ARG A 459 -27.38 -6.32 -1.38
N TYR A 460 -26.73 -5.45 -0.61
CA TYR A 460 -25.71 -5.80 0.39
C TYR A 460 -26.07 -5.31 1.78
N SER A 461 -25.64 -6.03 2.80
CA SER A 461 -25.84 -5.63 4.20
C SER A 461 -25.25 -4.26 4.53
N LYS A 462 -25.89 -3.56 5.48
CA LYS A 462 -25.36 -2.30 6.04
C LYS A 462 -24.01 -2.53 6.72
N GLU A 463 -23.80 -3.71 7.29
CA GLU A 463 -22.55 -4.13 7.92
C GLU A 463 -21.38 -4.17 6.93
N LEU A 464 -21.60 -4.76 5.74
CA LEU A 464 -20.59 -4.75 4.68
C LEU A 464 -20.35 -3.33 4.20
N GLN A 465 -21.41 -2.58 3.85
CA GLN A 465 -21.32 -1.19 3.39
C GLN A 465 -20.51 -0.31 4.35
N ASN A 466 -20.82 -0.36 5.65
CA ASN A 466 -20.13 0.44 6.67
C ASN A 466 -18.67 0.03 6.86
N LEU A 467 -18.37 -1.27 6.74
CA LEU A 467 -17.00 -1.75 6.87
C LEU A 467 -16.14 -1.30 5.69
N VAL A 468 -16.68 -1.37 4.48
CA VAL A 468 -15.96 -0.92 3.27
C VAL A 468 -15.76 0.59 3.30
N LYS A 469 -16.77 1.37 3.69
CA LYS A 469 -16.64 2.82 3.94
C LYS A 469 -15.58 3.17 4.98
N SER A 470 -15.35 2.32 5.98
CA SER A 470 -14.28 2.54 6.96
C SER A 470 -12.86 2.35 6.41
N CYS A 471 -12.72 1.74 5.23
CA CYS A 471 -11.44 1.59 4.55
C CYS A 471 -11.08 2.83 3.72
N VAL A 472 -12.08 3.48 3.11
CA VAL A 472 -11.88 4.60 2.15
C VAL A 472 -12.02 5.99 2.78
N ARG A 473 -11.84 6.12 4.10
CA ARG A 473 -11.85 7.44 4.76
C ARG A 473 -10.70 8.29 4.22
N TYR A 474 -10.93 9.58 4.06
CA TYR A 474 -9.91 10.49 3.51
C TYR A 474 -8.62 10.47 4.35
N LYS A 475 -8.74 10.73 5.65
CA LYS A 475 -7.58 10.76 6.56
C LYS A 475 -7.12 9.35 6.94
N PRO A 476 -5.81 9.03 6.80
CA PRO A 476 -5.26 7.72 7.14
C PRO A 476 -5.52 7.23 8.57
N ASP A 477 -5.43 8.11 9.57
CA ASP A 477 -5.60 7.78 10.99
C ASP A 477 -7.06 7.45 11.36
N GLU A 478 -8.02 7.89 10.55
CA GLU A 478 -9.42 7.50 10.70
C GLU A 478 -9.74 6.14 10.04
N ARG A 479 -8.90 5.64 9.13
CA ARG A 479 -9.14 4.37 8.42
C ARG A 479 -9.03 3.19 9.38
N ILE A 480 -9.81 2.15 9.09
CA ILE A 480 -9.70 0.90 9.83
C ILE A 480 -8.33 0.25 9.59
N THR A 481 -7.66 -0.20 10.66
CA THR A 481 -6.39 -0.94 10.49
C THR A 481 -6.63 -2.35 9.93
N ALA A 482 -5.65 -2.95 9.26
CA ALA A 482 -5.78 -4.30 8.69
C ALA A 482 -6.16 -5.35 9.76
N VAL A 483 -5.56 -5.26 10.95
CA VAL A 483 -5.90 -6.14 12.09
C VAL A 483 -7.36 -5.99 12.52
N LYS A 484 -7.85 -4.74 12.65
CA LYS A 484 -9.25 -4.47 13.03
C LYS A 484 -10.20 -4.91 11.92
N LEU A 485 -9.83 -4.72 10.66
CA LEU A 485 -10.58 -5.15 9.48
C LEU A 485 -10.77 -6.66 9.48
N LYS A 486 -9.68 -7.43 9.53
CA LYS A 486 -9.73 -8.90 9.62
C LYS A 486 -10.59 -9.37 10.79
N GLY A 487 -10.40 -8.77 11.97
CA GLY A 487 -11.21 -9.09 13.15
C GLY A 487 -12.71 -8.83 12.95
N LYS A 488 -13.09 -7.75 12.26
CA LYS A 488 -14.49 -7.46 11.93
C LYS A 488 -15.05 -8.46 10.91
N ILE A 489 -14.29 -8.79 9.86
CA ILE A 489 -14.70 -9.79 8.85
C ILE A 489 -14.98 -11.14 9.51
N LEU A 490 -14.05 -11.64 10.33
CA LEU A 490 -14.20 -12.92 11.03
C LEU A 490 -15.42 -12.95 11.96
N ARG A 491 -15.71 -11.85 12.65
CA ARG A 491 -16.93 -11.74 13.49
C ARG A 491 -18.23 -11.79 12.69
N ARG A 492 -18.23 -11.32 11.44
CA ARG A 492 -19.42 -11.27 10.58
C ARG A 492 -19.65 -12.57 9.78
N THR A 493 -18.67 -13.46 9.76
CA THR A 493 -18.63 -14.62 8.86
C THR A 493 -18.30 -15.94 9.57
N GLY A 494 -17.98 -15.90 10.86
CA GLY A 494 -17.59 -17.05 11.68
C GLY A 494 -18.77 -17.84 12.27
N GLY A 495 -19.99 -17.65 11.75
CA GLY A 495 -21.21 -18.23 12.29
C GLY A 495 -21.84 -17.42 13.44
N VAL A 496 -22.99 -17.89 13.91
CA VAL A 496 -23.73 -17.29 15.03
C VAL A 496 -23.16 -17.80 16.35
N ARG A 497 -22.53 -16.93 17.16
CA ARG A 497 -22.01 -17.33 18.48
C ARG A 497 -23.16 -17.37 19.50
N ASN A 498 -23.33 -18.51 20.17
CA ASN A 498 -24.33 -18.69 21.24
C ASN A 498 -25.76 -18.29 20.82
N GLY A 499 -26.14 -18.51 19.56
CA GLY A 499 -27.44 -18.12 19.03
C GLY A 499 -27.67 -16.61 18.85
N LYS A 500 -26.66 -15.77 19.10
CA LYS A 500 -26.72 -14.30 18.92
C LYS A 500 -25.86 -13.83 17.76
N GLY A 501 -26.45 -13.06 16.86
CA GLY A 501 -25.78 -12.47 15.69
C GLY A 501 -26.23 -13.04 14.35
N LYS A 502 -25.72 -12.47 13.26
CA LYS A 502 -26.01 -12.87 11.88
C LYS A 502 -24.72 -13.27 11.17
N ASP A 503 -24.73 -14.42 10.52
CA ASP A 503 -23.65 -14.85 9.64
C ASP A 503 -23.91 -14.34 8.22
N PHE A 504 -23.14 -13.34 7.81
CA PHE A 504 -23.26 -12.73 6.49
C PHE A 504 -22.59 -13.57 5.39
N ALA A 505 -21.79 -14.58 5.76
CA ALA A 505 -21.33 -15.60 4.83
C ALA A 505 -22.37 -16.71 4.59
N LYS A 506 -23.54 -16.69 5.26
CA LYS A 506 -24.63 -17.67 5.09
C LYS A 506 -24.14 -19.14 5.28
N GLY A 507 -23.20 -19.38 6.19
CA GLY A 507 -22.59 -20.69 6.42
C GLY A 507 -21.60 -21.15 5.33
N LEU A 508 -21.40 -20.36 4.27
CA LEU A 508 -20.57 -20.74 3.13
C LEU A 508 -19.08 -20.69 3.42
N ARG A 509 -18.67 -20.14 4.57
CA ARG A 509 -17.30 -20.27 5.08
C ARG A 509 -16.90 -21.74 5.24
N SER A 510 -17.80 -22.60 5.72
CA SER A 510 -17.52 -24.01 5.99
C SER A 510 -18.26 -24.99 5.08
N LYS A 511 -19.30 -24.55 4.37
CA LYS A 511 -20.14 -25.41 3.52
C LYS A 511 -19.97 -25.13 2.03
N LYS A 512 -20.11 -26.19 1.22
CA LYS A 512 -20.20 -26.08 -0.24
C LYS A 512 -21.64 -25.79 -0.67
N VAL A 513 -21.81 -24.87 -1.63
CA VAL A 513 -23.08 -24.65 -2.33
C VAL A 513 -23.19 -25.62 -3.51
N ALA A 514 -24.38 -26.16 -3.74
CA ALA A 514 -24.69 -26.89 -4.97
C ALA A 514 -24.57 -25.94 -6.19
N LYS A 515 -24.21 -26.48 -7.36
CA LYS A 515 -24.15 -25.67 -8.60
C LYS A 515 -25.52 -25.03 -8.86
N GLY A 516 -25.57 -23.72 -9.10
CA GLY A 516 -26.80 -22.97 -9.31
C GLY A 516 -27.56 -22.58 -8.03
N GLY A 517 -27.10 -22.96 -6.85
CA GLY A 517 -27.70 -22.57 -5.57
C GLY A 517 -27.43 -21.12 -5.18
N GLU A 518 -28.13 -20.64 -4.15
CA GLU A 518 -27.92 -19.31 -3.58
C GLU A 518 -26.47 -19.15 -3.08
N GLY A 519 -25.78 -18.11 -3.54
CA GLY A 519 -24.36 -17.92 -3.27
C GLY A 519 -23.42 -18.69 -4.19
N ASP A 520 -23.88 -19.31 -5.27
CA ASP A 520 -22.96 -19.75 -6.34
C ASP A 520 -22.49 -18.55 -7.16
N LEU A 521 -21.21 -18.52 -7.51
CA LEU A 521 -20.68 -17.63 -8.55
C LEU A 521 -21.09 -18.19 -9.93
N ARG A 522 -22.39 -18.12 -10.25
CA ARG A 522 -22.97 -18.64 -11.50
C ARG A 522 -22.24 -18.07 -12.72
N GLY A 523 -21.99 -18.89 -13.74
CA GLY A 523 -21.36 -18.44 -15.00
C GLY A 523 -19.87 -18.06 -14.92
N TRP A 524 -19.32 -17.79 -13.73
CA TRP A 524 -17.93 -17.32 -13.62
C TRP A 524 -16.89 -18.45 -13.77
N ARG A 525 -17.24 -19.71 -13.51
CA ARG A 525 -16.33 -20.86 -13.50
C ARG A 525 -15.60 -21.03 -14.84
N ARG A 526 -14.47 -20.33 -15.03
CA ARG A 526 -13.55 -20.56 -16.15
C ARG A 526 -13.03 -21.99 -16.03
N LYS A 527 -13.16 -22.75 -17.12
CA LYS A 527 -12.44 -24.02 -17.26
C LYS A 527 -10.97 -23.69 -17.37
N ASP A 528 -10.18 -24.45 -16.62
CA ASP A 528 -8.73 -24.39 -16.70
C ASP A 528 -8.28 -25.28 -17.86
N THR A 529 -8.12 -24.69 -19.05
CA THR A 529 -7.71 -25.41 -20.27
C THR A 529 -6.23 -25.78 -20.26
N TYR A 530 -5.46 -25.27 -19.29
CA TYR A 530 -4.04 -25.53 -19.09
C TYR A 530 -3.80 -26.21 -17.74
N ALA A 531 -4.76 -27.03 -17.29
CA ALA A 531 -4.60 -27.78 -16.05
C ALA A 531 -3.55 -28.88 -16.23
N VAL A 532 -2.75 -29.10 -15.17
CA VAL A 532 -1.80 -30.22 -15.12
C VAL A 532 -2.55 -31.54 -15.35
N GLY A 533 -2.00 -32.39 -16.20
CA GLY A 533 -2.60 -33.64 -16.66
C GLY A 533 -3.49 -33.53 -17.91
N LEU A 534 -3.72 -32.34 -18.44
CA LEU A 534 -4.39 -32.17 -19.74
C LEU A 534 -3.39 -32.14 -20.89
N VAL A 535 -3.82 -32.60 -22.07
CA VAL A 535 -3.09 -32.38 -23.33
C VAL A 535 -3.05 -30.89 -23.60
N ARG A 536 -1.86 -30.39 -23.93
CA ARG A 536 -1.64 -28.99 -24.29
C ARG A 536 -2.51 -28.58 -25.49
N PRO A 537 -3.24 -27.45 -25.42
CA PRO A 537 -3.97 -26.93 -26.58
C PRO A 537 -3.04 -26.59 -27.76
N GLU A 538 -3.53 -26.76 -28.99
CA GLU A 538 -2.86 -26.23 -30.19
C GLU A 538 -2.93 -24.68 -30.20
N LYS A 539 -1.94 -24.04 -30.85
CA LYS A 539 -1.78 -22.57 -30.85
C LYS A 539 -2.85 -21.84 -31.65
#